data_AF-A0A1A8RHX1-F1
#
_entry.id   AF-A0A1A8RHX1-F1
#
_cell.length_a   1.000
_cell.length_b   1.000
_cell.length_c   1.000
_cell.angle_alpha   90.00
_cell.angle_beta   90.00
_cell.angle_gamma   90.00
#
_symmetry.space_group_name_H-M   'P 1'
#
loop_
_entity.id
_entity.type
_entity.pdbx_description
1 polymer ?
#
loop_
_entity_poly.entity_id
_entity_poly.type
_entity_poly.pdbx_seq_one_letter_code
_entity_poly.pdbx_strand_id
1 'polypeptide(L)'
;MPKNTKVTQQEHSNEPVTESVADLLSLEHPMDYKSSQMSMGLSPGSTLPGKSLLPEQDLEDGRPAWNNKLEYILAQVGFSVGLGNVWRFPYLCQKNGGGAYLVPYFILLLLIGIPLFFLELAVGQRIRRGSIGVWNYVYPRLGGIGVSSLMVCGFVGLYYNVIIGWSIFYFFQSFQYPLPWAECPFTRNGSQAIVEPECEKSSATTYFWYRETLNITSTIDDTGGLNWKMTLSLLVAWILVCLAVIKGIQSSGKVMYFSSLFPYVVLFCFLVRGLLLKGAVDGIAHMFTPKLEKMLEPQVWREAATQVFFALGLGFGGVIAFSSYNKRDNNCHFDAALVSIINFVTSILATLVVFAVLGFKANVMNEKCVVENAEKILGYLNSGVLSRELIPPHINFSHLSAQDYSEMYGVIKTVKEDNFAQLGLDPCVLEDELNKA
;
A
#
# COMPACT_ATOMS: atom_id res chain seq x y z
N MET A 1 -34.02 66.51 51.24
CA MET A 1 -33.93 65.08 51.59
C MET A 1 -34.52 64.27 50.43
N PRO A 2 -33.90 63.16 50.02
CA PRO A 2 -32.66 63.15 49.22
C PRO A 2 -32.92 62.59 47.81
N LYS A 3 -32.26 63.08 46.74
CA LYS A 3 -30.89 62.75 46.23
C LYS A 3 -30.82 61.34 45.61
N ASN A 4 -30.09 61.03 44.54
CA ASN A 4 -29.24 61.72 43.55
C ASN A 4 -28.91 60.61 42.53
N THR A 5 -29.11 60.79 41.22
CA THR A 5 -28.06 61.01 40.21
C THR A 5 -26.66 60.52 40.60
N LYS A 6 -26.07 59.63 39.80
CA LYS A 6 -24.72 59.81 39.22
C LYS A 6 -24.34 58.66 38.27
N VAL A 7 -24.35 59.01 36.99
CA VAL A 7 -23.37 58.53 36.02
C VAL A 7 -21.99 58.87 36.58
N THR A 8 -21.10 57.88 36.64
CA THR A 8 -19.68 58.11 36.87
C THR A 8 -18.90 57.27 35.86
N GLN A 9 -18.16 57.98 35.00
CA GLN A 9 -17.05 57.42 34.24
C GLN A 9 -16.10 56.67 35.18
N GLN A 10 -15.54 55.55 34.72
CA GLN A 10 -14.35 55.01 35.33
C GLN A 10 -13.26 54.91 34.26
N GLU A 11 -12.10 55.45 34.65
CA GLU A 11 -10.96 55.85 33.84
C GLU A 11 -10.29 54.68 33.11
N HIS A 12 -9.77 55.01 31.93
CA HIS A 12 -8.65 54.30 31.32
C HIS A 12 -7.46 54.34 32.29
N SER A 13 -7.16 53.21 32.93
CA SER A 13 -5.85 52.95 33.52
C SER A 13 -5.08 52.04 32.57
N ASN A 14 -4.03 52.61 31.98
CA ASN A 14 -2.98 51.87 31.28
C ASN A 14 -2.00 51.32 32.32
N GLU A 15 -2.14 50.05 32.70
CA GLU A 15 -1.03 49.24 33.25
C GLU A 15 -1.10 47.82 32.66
N PRO A 16 0.05 47.19 32.34
CA PRO A 16 0.08 45.91 31.65
C PRO A 16 -0.12 44.78 32.65
N VAL A 17 -1.32 44.19 32.70
CA VAL A 17 -1.54 42.96 33.47
C VAL A 17 -1.05 41.78 32.63
N THR A 18 0.13 41.28 32.94
CA THR A 18 0.60 39.97 32.46
C THR A 18 -0.14 38.88 33.24
N GLU A 19 -1.30 38.46 32.75
CA GLU A 19 -1.96 37.25 33.23
C GLU A 19 -1.19 36.01 32.74
N SER A 20 -0.74 35.19 33.67
CA SER A 20 -0.07 33.92 33.40
C SER A 20 -1.09 32.85 33.01
N VAL A 21 -0.74 32.01 32.03
CA VAL A 21 -1.56 30.88 31.54
C VAL A 21 -1.99 29.92 32.67
N ALA A 22 -1.29 29.92 33.81
CA ALA A 22 -1.66 29.14 34.99
C ALA A 22 -2.98 29.59 35.64
N ASP A 23 -3.32 30.88 35.60
CA ASP A 23 -4.54 31.39 36.25
C ASP A 23 -5.80 31.08 35.43
N LEU A 24 -5.70 31.08 34.10
CA LEU A 24 -6.78 30.68 33.19
C LEU A 24 -7.14 29.19 33.28
N LEU A 25 -6.20 28.34 33.72
CA LEU A 25 -6.43 26.90 33.90
C LEU A 25 -7.06 26.55 35.26
N SER A 26 -7.17 27.51 36.17
CA SER A 26 -7.69 27.26 37.52
C SER A 26 -9.22 27.43 37.66
N LEU A 27 -9.88 28.00 36.65
CA LEU A 27 -11.32 28.32 36.67
C LEU A 27 -12.22 27.39 35.84
N GLU A 28 -11.71 26.29 35.31
CA GLU A 28 -12.51 25.36 34.52
C GLU A 28 -13.25 24.35 35.42
N HIS A 29 -14.48 24.68 35.81
CA HIS A 29 -15.41 23.72 36.39
C HIS A 29 -15.78 22.64 35.34
N PRO A 30 -15.71 21.34 35.66
CA PRO A 30 -16.15 20.30 34.74
C PRO A 30 -17.67 20.35 34.56
N MET A 31 -18.12 20.58 33.33
CA MET A 31 -19.54 20.47 32.94
C MET A 31 -19.96 18.99 32.89
N ASP A 32 -20.77 18.56 33.84
CA ASP A 32 -21.36 17.22 33.91
C ASP A 32 -22.45 17.01 32.84
N TYR A 33 -22.14 16.27 31.77
CA TYR A 33 -23.13 15.77 30.79
C TYR A 33 -23.76 14.45 31.29
N LYS A 34 -24.43 14.48 32.43
CA LYS A 34 -25.22 13.34 32.95
C LYS A 34 -26.65 13.78 33.29
N SER A 35 -27.42 14.13 32.26
CA SER A 35 -28.88 14.21 32.39
C SER A 35 -29.56 13.69 31.12
N SER A 36 -29.52 12.37 30.94
CA SER A 36 -30.44 11.62 30.08
C SER A 36 -30.48 10.17 30.56
N GLN A 37 -31.03 9.96 31.75
CA GLN A 37 -31.55 8.65 32.14
C GLN A 37 -33.01 8.84 32.54
N MET A 38 -33.90 8.16 31.82
CA MET A 38 -35.31 8.05 32.14
C MET A 38 -35.46 7.44 33.53
N SER A 39 -36.03 8.22 34.44
CA SER A 39 -36.44 7.81 35.78
C SER A 39 -37.62 6.83 35.71
N MET A 40 -37.40 5.60 36.18
CA MET A 40 -38.43 4.71 36.73
C MET A 40 -38.13 4.59 38.22
N GLY A 41 -39.00 5.18 39.05
CA GLY A 41 -38.79 5.30 40.49
C GLY A 41 -39.10 4.02 41.26
N LEU A 42 -38.36 3.80 42.35
CA LEU A 42 -38.81 3.10 43.55
C LEU A 42 -37.92 3.44 44.76
N SER A 43 -38.55 3.46 45.93
CA SER A 43 -38.30 4.18 47.20
C SER A 43 -37.03 3.85 48.03
N PRO A 44 -36.69 4.66 49.07
CA PRO A 44 -35.40 4.65 49.74
C PRO A 44 -35.37 3.86 51.06
N GLY A 45 -34.21 3.31 51.40
CA GLY A 45 -33.90 2.88 52.77
C GLY A 45 -32.73 1.89 52.88
N SER A 46 -31.54 2.38 53.25
CA SER A 46 -30.73 1.85 54.38
C SER A 46 -29.25 2.28 54.29
N THR A 47 -28.73 2.54 55.49
CA THR A 47 -27.47 3.15 55.92
C THR A 47 -26.20 2.31 55.68
N LEU A 48 -25.10 3.00 55.33
CA LEU A 48 -23.69 2.53 55.35
C LEU A 48 -23.19 2.25 56.78
N PRO A 49 -22.15 1.41 56.96
CA PRO A 49 -20.82 1.99 57.17
C PRO A 49 -19.62 1.19 56.61
N GLY A 50 -18.52 1.88 56.31
CA GLY A 50 -17.16 1.30 56.27
C GLY A 50 -16.42 1.33 54.93
N LYS A 51 -15.98 2.50 54.46
CA LYS A 51 -14.97 2.62 53.39
C LYS A 51 -13.57 2.44 53.99
N SER A 52 -13.00 1.25 53.86
CA SER A 52 -11.55 1.09 53.84
C SER A 52 -11.01 1.72 52.55
N LEU A 53 -9.92 2.48 52.65
CA LEU A 53 -9.18 3.01 51.50
C LEU A 53 -8.58 1.84 50.71
N LEU A 54 -9.34 1.33 49.75
CA LEU A 54 -8.79 0.59 48.62
C LEU A 54 -8.24 1.61 47.61
N PRO A 55 -7.13 1.31 46.91
CA PRO A 55 -6.66 2.18 45.83
C PRO A 55 -7.80 2.35 44.83
N GLU A 56 -7.98 3.56 44.30
CA GLU A 56 -8.78 3.80 43.10
C GLU A 56 -8.28 2.88 41.98
N GLN A 57 -8.82 1.67 41.90
CA GLN A 57 -8.92 0.96 40.65
C GLN A 57 -9.82 1.83 39.80
N ASP A 58 -9.20 2.52 38.84
CA ASP A 58 -9.85 3.13 37.69
C ASP A 58 -11.10 2.33 37.37
N LEU A 59 -12.27 2.92 37.60
CA LEU A 59 -13.52 2.45 37.03
C LEU A 59 -13.28 2.38 35.52
N GLU A 60 -12.94 1.20 35.01
CA GLU A 60 -12.82 0.93 33.60
C GLU A 60 -14.21 1.24 33.00
N ASP A 61 -14.36 2.44 32.43
CA ASP A 61 -15.34 2.75 31.40
C ASP A 61 -15.46 1.50 30.55
N GLY A 62 -16.64 0.87 30.46
CA GLY A 62 -16.89 -0.47 29.89
C GLY A 62 -16.57 -0.66 28.40
N ARG A 63 -15.51 -0.01 27.93
CA ARG A 63 -14.88 -0.06 26.63
C ARG A 63 -13.97 -1.28 26.58
N PRO A 64 -14.05 -2.10 25.52
CA PRO A 64 -13.20 -3.27 25.37
C PRO A 64 -11.72 -2.86 25.28
N ALA A 65 -10.83 -3.68 25.83
CA ALA A 65 -9.38 -3.49 25.74
C ALA A 65 -8.74 -4.64 24.92
N TRP A 66 -7.51 -4.42 24.47
CA TRP A 66 -6.71 -5.50 23.86
C TRP A 66 -6.39 -6.58 24.90
N ASN A 67 -6.44 -7.86 24.51
CA ASN A 67 -6.18 -8.95 25.45
C ASN A 67 -4.71 -9.01 25.84
N ASN A 68 -3.82 -8.72 24.89
CA ASN A 68 -2.39 -8.65 25.13
C ASN A 68 -1.72 -7.58 24.25
N LYS A 69 -0.46 -7.27 24.60
CA LYS A 69 0.35 -6.29 23.88
C LYS A 69 0.66 -6.70 22.44
N LEU A 70 0.85 -8.00 22.21
CA LEU A 70 1.19 -8.56 20.90
C LEU A 70 0.04 -8.36 19.90
N GLU A 71 -1.20 -8.64 20.30
CA GLU A 71 -2.42 -8.45 19.50
C GLU A 71 -2.56 -6.99 19.05
N TYR A 72 -2.27 -6.04 19.95
CA TYR A 72 -2.22 -4.63 19.62
C TYR A 72 -1.13 -4.29 18.59
N ILE A 73 0.10 -4.76 18.79
CA ILE A 73 1.21 -4.50 17.84
C ILE A 73 0.91 -5.13 16.49
N LEU A 74 0.40 -6.37 16.46
CA LEU A 74 0.01 -7.05 15.24
C LEU A 74 -1.13 -6.33 14.53
N ALA A 75 -2.11 -5.78 15.26
CA ALA A 75 -3.16 -4.96 14.66
C ALA A 75 -2.60 -3.68 14.02
N GLN A 76 -1.66 -2.99 14.67
CA GLN A 76 -1.02 -1.79 14.12
C GLN A 76 -0.12 -2.11 12.91
N VAL A 77 0.61 -3.23 12.97
CA VAL A 77 1.40 -3.73 11.83
C VAL A 77 0.49 -4.13 10.68
N GLY A 78 -0.60 -4.86 10.93
CA GLY A 78 -1.56 -5.27 9.89
C GLY A 78 -2.35 -4.10 9.30
N PHE A 79 -2.47 -2.98 10.01
CA PHE A 79 -3.07 -1.75 9.50
C PHE A 79 -2.10 -0.93 8.64
N SER A 80 -0.83 -0.85 9.04
CA SER A 80 0.21 -0.10 8.31
C SER A 80 0.75 -0.88 7.11
N VAL A 81 1.09 -2.16 7.32
CA VAL A 81 1.57 -3.04 6.27
C VAL A 81 0.39 -3.58 5.48
N GLY A 82 0.33 -3.20 4.20
CA GLY A 82 -0.74 -3.64 3.31
C GLY A 82 -0.27 -3.85 1.89
N LEU A 83 -1.25 -3.90 0.98
CA LEU A 83 -1.01 -4.04 -0.46
C LEU A 83 0.01 -3.01 -0.95
N GLY A 84 -0.06 -1.77 -0.45
CA GLY A 84 0.84 -0.67 -0.85
C GLY A 84 2.34 -0.98 -0.68
N ASN A 85 2.73 -1.80 0.29
CA ASN A 85 4.13 -2.21 0.48
C ASN A 85 4.59 -3.21 -0.60
N VAL A 86 3.66 -3.98 -1.17
CA VAL A 86 3.96 -5.11 -2.08
C VAL A 86 3.99 -4.71 -3.55
N TRP A 87 3.15 -3.77 -4.00
CA TRP A 87 3.15 -3.33 -5.41
C TRP A 87 3.53 -1.87 -5.58
N ARG A 88 2.96 -0.96 -4.78
CA ARG A 88 3.16 0.48 -4.95
C ARG A 88 4.56 0.91 -4.57
N PHE A 89 5.08 0.46 -3.44
CA PHE A 89 6.44 0.83 -3.01
C PHE A 89 7.51 0.34 -4.01
N PRO A 90 7.52 -0.92 -4.48
CA PRO A 90 8.47 -1.36 -5.50
C PRO A 90 8.33 -0.60 -6.81
N TYR A 91 7.10 -0.33 -7.26
CA TYR A 91 6.84 0.48 -8.45
C TYR A 91 7.41 1.90 -8.34
N LEU A 92 7.17 2.58 -7.21
CA LEU A 92 7.72 3.92 -6.95
C LEU A 92 9.24 3.88 -6.85
N CYS A 93 9.81 2.81 -6.27
CA CYS A 93 11.25 2.60 -6.21
C CYS A 93 11.84 2.50 -7.63
N GLN A 94 11.26 1.68 -8.50
CA GLN A 94 11.71 1.55 -9.90
C GLN A 94 11.58 2.86 -10.68
N LYS A 95 10.41 3.51 -10.61
CA LYS A 95 10.12 4.76 -11.32
C LYS A 95 11.03 5.92 -10.90
N ASN A 96 11.36 6.02 -9.62
CA ASN A 96 12.07 7.17 -9.04
C ASN A 96 13.57 6.94 -8.84
N GLY A 97 14.20 6.10 -9.66
CA GLY A 97 15.65 5.94 -9.70
C GLY A 97 16.21 4.80 -8.83
N GLY A 98 15.41 3.75 -8.59
CA GLY A 98 15.82 2.57 -7.85
C GLY A 98 16.20 2.91 -6.42
N GLY A 99 17.42 2.53 -6.04
CA GLY A 99 17.95 2.71 -4.68
C GLY A 99 18.03 4.17 -4.25
N ALA A 100 18.08 5.11 -5.21
CA ALA A 100 18.06 6.54 -4.90
C ALA A 100 16.76 6.96 -4.21
N TYR A 101 15.61 6.32 -4.51
CA TYR A 101 14.31 6.62 -3.88
C TYR A 101 14.25 6.22 -2.39
N LEU A 102 15.06 5.25 -1.96
CA LEU A 102 15.07 4.80 -0.55
C LEU A 102 15.57 5.89 0.40
N VAL A 103 16.47 6.75 -0.06
CA VAL A 103 17.04 7.86 0.73
C VAL A 103 15.98 8.91 1.11
N PRO A 104 15.28 9.57 0.16
CA PRO A 104 14.24 10.54 0.51
C PRO A 104 13.09 9.89 1.30
N TYR A 105 12.72 8.64 0.98
CA TYR A 105 11.72 7.92 1.77
C TYR A 105 12.15 7.75 3.23
N PHE A 106 13.38 7.30 3.48
CA PHE A 106 13.90 7.10 4.83
C PHE A 106 14.01 8.42 5.61
N ILE A 107 14.49 9.49 4.96
CA ILE A 107 14.55 10.82 5.58
C ILE A 107 13.15 11.30 5.99
N LEU A 108 12.17 11.21 5.09
CA LEU A 108 10.80 11.64 5.37
C LEU A 108 10.11 10.74 6.41
N LEU A 109 10.43 9.44 6.44
CA LEU A 109 9.95 8.53 7.46
C LEU A 109 10.45 8.96 8.85
N LEU A 110 11.74 9.29 8.99
CA LEU A 110 12.31 9.74 10.26
C LEU A 110 11.81 11.12 10.70
N LEU A 111 11.73 12.08 9.77
CA LEU A 111 11.42 13.47 10.10
C LEU A 111 9.91 13.76 10.21
N ILE A 112 9.08 13.04 9.46
CA ILE A 112 7.64 13.30 9.38
C ILE A 112 6.84 12.07 9.81
N GLY A 113 7.16 10.90 9.28
CA GLY A 113 6.41 9.66 9.51
C GLY A 113 6.34 9.26 10.98
N ILE A 114 7.49 8.99 11.61
CA ILE A 114 7.58 8.53 13.01
C ILE A 114 7.00 9.58 13.97
N PRO A 115 7.33 10.89 13.87
CA PRO A 115 6.75 11.89 14.77
C PRO A 115 5.22 11.99 14.68
N LEU A 116 4.65 11.98 13.47
CA LEU A 116 3.19 12.04 13.29
C LEU A 116 2.52 10.75 13.76
N PHE A 117 3.11 9.59 13.49
CA PHE A 117 2.60 8.30 13.95
C PHE A 117 2.59 8.24 15.48
N PHE A 118 3.67 8.67 16.12
CA PHE A 118 3.75 8.80 17.57
C PHE A 118 2.68 9.74 18.12
N LEU A 119 2.46 10.90 17.49
CA LEU A 119 1.44 11.86 17.90
C LEU A 119 0.05 11.23 17.89
N GLU A 120 -0.34 10.54 16.82
CA GLU A 120 -1.65 9.88 16.73
C GLU A 120 -1.82 8.76 17.77
N LEU A 121 -0.75 7.99 18.04
CA LEU A 121 -0.74 6.98 19.09
C LEU A 121 -0.93 7.59 20.48
N ALA A 122 -0.16 8.63 20.81
CA ALA A 122 -0.20 9.28 22.10
C ALA A 122 -1.56 9.94 22.37
N VAL A 123 -2.10 10.66 21.38
CA VAL A 123 -3.40 11.34 21.46
C VAL A 123 -4.53 10.33 21.64
N GLY A 124 -4.54 9.24 20.87
CA GLY A 124 -5.57 8.20 21.00
C GLY A 124 -5.51 7.48 22.35
N GLN A 125 -4.30 7.11 22.82
CA GLN A 125 -4.11 6.45 24.12
C GLN A 125 -4.47 7.37 25.30
N ARG A 126 -4.18 8.67 25.22
CA ARG A 126 -4.47 9.64 26.30
C ARG A 126 -5.95 9.97 26.41
N ILE A 127 -6.60 10.31 25.30
CA ILE A 127 -8.00 10.78 25.30
C ILE A 127 -9.00 9.62 25.32
N ARG A 128 -8.61 8.42 24.85
CA ARG A 128 -9.45 7.21 24.81
C ARG A 128 -10.81 7.45 24.14
N ARG A 129 -10.80 8.13 22.99
CA ARG A 129 -11.96 8.32 22.08
C ARG A 129 -11.57 7.95 20.64
N GLY A 130 -12.56 7.74 19.77
CA GLY A 130 -12.31 7.60 18.33
C GLY A 130 -11.88 8.93 17.69
N SER A 131 -11.45 8.91 16.43
CA SER A 131 -10.89 10.09 15.73
C SER A 131 -11.77 11.34 15.84
N ILE A 132 -13.08 11.26 15.55
CA ILE A 132 -14.01 12.40 15.67
C ILE A 132 -14.06 12.93 17.12
N GLY A 133 -14.14 12.02 18.10
CA GLY A 133 -14.21 12.38 19.50
C GLY A 133 -12.92 13.00 20.04
N VAL A 134 -11.76 12.60 19.50
CA VAL A 134 -10.45 13.16 19.83
C VAL A 134 -10.35 14.60 19.35
N TRP A 135 -10.63 14.87 18.08
CA TRP A 135 -10.50 16.23 17.53
C TRP A 135 -11.50 17.20 18.14
N ASN A 136 -12.73 16.75 18.42
CA ASN A 136 -13.72 17.54 19.17
C ASN A 136 -13.29 17.85 20.61
N TYR A 137 -12.57 16.92 21.26
CA TYR A 137 -12.08 17.11 22.62
C TYR A 137 -10.92 18.11 22.68
N VAL A 138 -10.01 18.09 21.69
CA VAL A 138 -8.90 19.04 21.60
C VAL A 138 -9.42 20.45 21.34
N TYR A 139 -10.29 20.62 20.33
CA TYR A 139 -10.96 21.89 20.07
C TYR A 139 -12.24 21.65 19.25
N PRO A 140 -13.42 22.11 19.70
CA PRO A 140 -14.69 21.80 19.02
C PRO A 140 -14.76 22.17 17.54
N ARG A 141 -14.03 23.19 17.07
CA ARG A 141 -14.00 23.56 15.65
C ARG A 141 -13.14 22.63 14.79
N LEU A 142 -12.26 21.81 15.39
CA LEU A 142 -11.42 20.83 14.68
C LEU A 142 -12.15 19.51 14.42
N GLY A 143 -13.40 19.34 14.86
CA GLY A 143 -14.21 18.15 14.60
C GLY A 143 -14.29 17.72 13.13
N GLY A 144 -14.21 18.68 12.21
CA GLY A 144 -14.17 18.45 10.77
C GLY A 144 -13.02 17.53 10.33
N ILE A 145 -11.89 17.51 11.05
CA ILE A 145 -10.76 16.61 10.74
C ILE A 145 -11.20 15.15 10.88
N GLY A 146 -11.87 14.80 11.98
CA GLY A 146 -12.35 13.43 12.19
C GLY A 146 -13.42 13.00 11.18
N VAL A 147 -14.29 13.93 10.77
CA VAL A 147 -15.30 13.68 9.72
C VAL A 147 -14.63 13.48 8.36
N SER A 148 -13.62 14.28 8.03
CA SER A 148 -12.81 14.10 6.82
C SER A 148 -12.10 12.76 6.81
N SER A 149 -11.50 12.34 7.94
CA SER A 149 -10.89 11.01 8.06
C SER A 149 -11.91 9.88 7.80
N LEU A 150 -13.13 10.01 8.32
CA LEU A 150 -14.20 9.03 8.07
C LEU A 150 -14.56 8.95 6.57
N MET A 151 -14.70 10.11 5.90
CA MET A 151 -15.00 10.17 4.47
C MET A 151 -13.89 9.53 3.63
N VAL A 152 -12.62 9.82 3.93
CA VAL A 152 -11.46 9.21 3.26
C VAL A 152 -11.43 7.70 3.47
N CYS A 153 -11.59 7.23 4.72
CA CYS A 153 -11.68 5.80 5.03
C CYS A 153 -12.83 5.11 4.29
N GLY A 154 -13.97 5.79 4.13
CA GLY A 154 -15.10 5.32 3.34
C GLY A 154 -14.71 5.07 1.89
N PHE A 155 -14.14 6.05 1.20
CA PHE A 155 -13.71 5.88 -0.19
C PHE A 155 -12.61 4.83 -0.35
N VAL A 156 -11.61 4.85 0.53
CA VAL A 156 -10.51 3.85 0.51
C VAL A 156 -11.06 2.45 0.70
N GLY A 157 -11.95 2.26 1.68
CA GLY A 157 -12.60 0.97 1.95
C GLY A 157 -13.40 0.45 0.76
N LEU A 158 -14.07 1.32 0.00
CA LEU A 158 -14.85 0.90 -1.17
C LEU A 158 -13.97 0.29 -2.26
N TYR A 159 -12.91 0.97 -2.70
CA TYR A 159 -12.09 0.44 -3.80
C TYR A 159 -11.11 -0.64 -3.35
N TYR A 160 -10.63 -0.63 -2.09
CA TYR A 160 -9.80 -1.72 -1.59
C TYR A 160 -10.54 -3.06 -1.57
N ASN A 161 -11.84 -3.06 -1.25
CA ASN A 161 -12.65 -4.28 -1.31
C ASN A 161 -12.81 -4.81 -2.75
N VAL A 162 -12.79 -3.94 -3.77
CA VAL A 162 -12.74 -4.37 -5.17
C VAL A 162 -11.46 -5.14 -5.48
N ILE A 163 -10.30 -4.67 -4.98
CA ILE A 163 -9.02 -5.36 -5.16
C ILE A 163 -9.01 -6.72 -4.44
N ILE A 164 -9.59 -6.80 -3.24
CA ILE A 164 -9.78 -8.07 -2.54
C ILE A 164 -10.66 -9.00 -3.37
N GLY A 165 -11.74 -8.49 -3.97
CA GLY A 165 -12.60 -9.25 -4.89
C GLY A 165 -11.83 -9.82 -6.09
N TRP A 166 -10.96 -9.04 -6.72
CA TRP A 166 -10.07 -9.54 -7.79
C TRP A 166 -9.15 -10.65 -7.29
N SER A 167 -8.56 -10.47 -6.10
CA SER A 167 -7.67 -11.46 -5.49
C SER A 167 -8.39 -12.78 -5.19
N ILE A 168 -9.64 -12.72 -4.70
CA ILE A 168 -10.49 -13.89 -4.46
C ILE A 168 -10.80 -14.61 -5.78
N PHE A 169 -11.09 -13.88 -6.85
CA PHE A 169 -11.32 -14.46 -8.17
C PHE A 169 -10.08 -15.23 -8.67
N TYR A 170 -8.90 -14.61 -8.63
CA TYR A 170 -7.64 -15.27 -9.01
C TYR A 170 -7.31 -16.47 -8.11
N PHE A 171 -7.61 -16.38 -6.81
CA PHE A 171 -7.42 -17.49 -5.87
C PHE A 171 -8.24 -18.73 -6.30
N PHE A 172 -9.53 -18.55 -6.59
CA PHE A 172 -10.36 -19.68 -7.05
C PHE A 172 -9.96 -20.21 -8.43
N GLN A 173 -9.51 -19.33 -9.33
CA GLN A 173 -9.03 -19.75 -10.65
C GLN A 173 -7.67 -20.47 -10.62
N SER A 174 -6.96 -20.46 -9.49
CA SER A 174 -5.65 -21.13 -9.34
C SER A 174 -5.76 -22.63 -9.04
N PHE A 175 -6.96 -23.18 -8.84
CA PHE A 175 -7.18 -24.61 -8.53
C PHE A 175 -7.28 -25.53 -9.77
N GLN A 176 -6.81 -25.07 -10.93
CA GLN A 176 -6.85 -25.83 -12.18
C GLN A 176 -5.48 -25.85 -12.88
N TYR A 177 -5.22 -26.94 -13.62
CA TYR A 177 -4.02 -27.12 -14.43
C TYR A 177 -4.43 -27.51 -15.86
N PRO A 178 -4.01 -26.79 -16.92
CA PRO A 178 -3.16 -25.58 -16.90
C PRO A 178 -3.86 -24.35 -16.30
N LEU A 179 -3.09 -23.34 -15.90
CA LEU A 179 -3.64 -22.07 -15.41
C LEU A 179 -4.36 -21.32 -16.54
N PRO A 180 -5.47 -20.61 -16.29
CA PRO A 180 -6.25 -19.93 -17.34
C PRO A 180 -5.50 -18.83 -18.10
N TRP A 181 -4.46 -18.26 -17.50
CA TRP A 181 -3.62 -17.21 -18.08
C TRP A 181 -2.26 -17.73 -18.57
N ALA A 182 -2.09 -19.06 -18.68
CA ALA A 182 -0.87 -19.66 -19.18
C ALA A 182 -0.74 -19.57 -20.71
N GLU A 183 -1.86 -19.77 -21.43
CA GLU A 183 -1.87 -19.85 -22.89
C GLU A 183 -2.99 -18.98 -23.47
N CYS A 184 -2.80 -18.54 -24.73
CA CYS A 184 -3.83 -17.81 -25.45
C CYS A 184 -4.96 -18.76 -25.91
N PRO A 185 -6.23 -18.35 -25.80
CA PRO A 185 -7.34 -19.15 -26.32
C PRO A 185 -7.28 -19.23 -27.85
N PHE A 186 -7.76 -20.35 -28.39
CA PHE A 186 -7.91 -20.57 -29.82
C PHE A 186 -9.38 -20.73 -30.20
N THR A 187 -9.79 -20.07 -31.27
CA THR A 187 -11.12 -20.21 -31.87
C THR A 187 -11.04 -21.19 -33.04
N ARG A 188 -11.93 -22.20 -33.03
CA ARG A 188 -12.03 -23.18 -34.12
C ARG A 188 -13.00 -22.70 -35.19
N ASN A 189 -12.48 -22.23 -36.32
CA ASN A 189 -13.25 -21.95 -37.52
C ASN A 189 -13.06 -23.11 -38.52
N GLY A 190 -13.88 -24.15 -38.40
CA GLY A 190 -13.77 -25.36 -39.22
C GLY A 190 -12.53 -26.21 -38.86
N SER A 191 -11.66 -26.49 -39.83
CA SER A 191 -10.43 -27.27 -39.65
C SER A 191 -9.22 -26.45 -39.18
N GLN A 192 -9.33 -25.11 -39.13
CA GLN A 192 -8.25 -24.23 -38.68
C GLN A 192 -8.49 -23.77 -37.24
N ALA A 193 -7.47 -23.95 -36.39
CA ALA A 193 -7.41 -23.34 -35.07
C ALA A 193 -6.69 -22.00 -35.20
N ILE A 194 -7.41 -20.91 -34.96
CA ILE A 194 -6.87 -19.55 -35.03
C ILE A 194 -6.70 -19.06 -33.59
N VAL A 195 -5.50 -18.67 -33.22
CA VAL A 195 -5.24 -18.06 -31.91
C VAL A 195 -5.89 -16.68 -31.88
N GLU A 196 -6.47 -16.29 -30.73
CA GLU A 196 -7.08 -14.97 -30.61
C GLU A 196 -6.06 -13.85 -30.90
N PRO A 197 -6.28 -13.02 -31.94
CA PRO A 197 -5.28 -12.08 -32.44
C PRO A 197 -4.97 -10.95 -31.44
N GLU A 198 -5.92 -10.63 -30.55
CA GLU A 198 -5.68 -9.68 -29.46
C GLU A 198 -4.74 -10.26 -28.38
N CYS A 199 -4.85 -11.55 -28.12
CA CYS A 199 -3.99 -12.24 -27.15
C CYS A 199 -2.56 -12.39 -27.69
N GLU A 200 -2.43 -12.74 -28.98
CA GLU A 200 -1.14 -12.87 -29.65
C GLU A 200 -0.34 -11.55 -29.67
N LYS A 201 -1.02 -10.42 -29.91
CA LYS A 201 -0.39 -9.09 -29.89
C LYS A 201 -0.01 -8.58 -28.50
N SER A 202 -0.63 -9.12 -27.45
CA SER A 202 -0.41 -8.68 -26.07
C SER A 202 0.31 -9.77 -25.28
N SER A 203 -0.41 -10.49 -24.43
CA SER A 203 0.04 -11.71 -23.77
C SER A 203 -1.17 -12.44 -23.20
N ALA A 204 -1.04 -13.76 -22.96
CA ALA A 204 -2.08 -14.55 -22.30
C ALA A 204 -2.53 -13.95 -20.96
N THR A 205 -1.58 -13.42 -20.17
CA THR A 205 -1.86 -12.75 -18.90
C THR A 205 -2.61 -11.44 -19.05
N THR A 206 -2.24 -10.62 -20.04
CA THR A 206 -2.89 -9.32 -20.31
C THR A 206 -4.30 -9.53 -20.85
N TYR A 207 -4.46 -10.47 -21.78
CA TYR A 207 -5.76 -10.86 -22.32
C TYR A 207 -6.69 -11.38 -21.23
N PHE A 208 -6.21 -12.29 -20.37
CA PHE A 208 -6.99 -12.82 -19.26
C PHE A 208 -7.45 -11.72 -18.28
N TRP A 209 -6.60 -10.74 -18.00
CA TRP A 209 -6.96 -9.63 -17.13
C TRP A 209 -8.02 -8.71 -17.75
N TYR A 210 -7.79 -8.23 -18.96
CA TYR A 210 -8.65 -7.21 -19.57
C TYR A 210 -9.93 -7.77 -20.20
N ARG A 211 -9.88 -8.96 -20.80
CA ARG A 211 -11.03 -9.57 -21.50
C ARG A 211 -11.80 -10.58 -20.65
N GLU A 212 -11.11 -11.52 -20.02
CA GLU A 212 -11.79 -12.59 -19.25
C GLU A 212 -12.20 -12.19 -17.83
N THR A 213 -11.33 -11.44 -17.15
CA THR A 213 -11.53 -11.05 -15.74
C THR A 213 -12.37 -9.79 -15.63
N LEU A 214 -11.87 -8.67 -16.16
CA LEU A 214 -12.55 -7.38 -16.06
C LEU A 214 -13.66 -7.22 -17.11
N ASN A 215 -13.44 -7.73 -18.33
CA ASN A 215 -14.26 -7.47 -19.51
C ASN A 215 -14.45 -5.97 -19.74
N ILE A 216 -13.33 -5.26 -19.95
CA ILE A 216 -13.32 -3.80 -20.08
C ILE A 216 -13.94 -3.32 -21.39
N THR A 217 -14.61 -2.17 -21.33
CA THR A 217 -15.06 -1.39 -22.48
C THR A 217 -13.93 -0.52 -23.02
N SER A 218 -14.10 0.02 -24.23
CA SER A 218 -13.11 0.88 -24.88
C SER A 218 -13.02 2.28 -24.27
N THR A 219 -14.09 2.76 -23.65
CA THR A 219 -14.18 4.10 -23.06
C THR A 219 -14.82 4.05 -21.68
N ILE A 220 -14.55 5.08 -20.86
CA ILE A 220 -15.18 5.22 -19.53
C ILE A 220 -16.67 5.56 -19.61
N ASP A 221 -17.11 6.18 -20.72
CA ASP A 221 -18.49 6.57 -20.94
C ASP A 221 -19.38 5.34 -21.21
N ASP A 222 -18.80 4.30 -21.80
CA ASP A 222 -19.46 3.01 -22.01
C ASP A 222 -19.34 2.16 -20.74
N THR A 223 -20.36 2.18 -19.89
CA THR A 223 -20.36 1.39 -18.64
C THR A 223 -20.50 -0.12 -18.88
N GLY A 224 -20.89 -0.55 -20.08
CA GLY A 224 -21.16 -1.95 -20.39
C GLY A 224 -22.29 -2.51 -19.52
N GLY A 225 -22.06 -3.68 -18.92
CA GLY A 225 -22.98 -4.36 -18.00
C GLY A 225 -22.30 -4.87 -16.74
N LEU A 226 -23.08 -5.39 -15.79
CA LEU A 226 -22.54 -5.95 -14.55
C LEU A 226 -21.83 -7.29 -14.81
N ASN A 227 -20.52 -7.31 -14.59
CA ASN A 227 -19.73 -8.53 -14.63
C ASN A 227 -20.03 -9.40 -13.40
N TRP A 228 -20.91 -10.39 -13.57
CA TRP A 228 -21.38 -11.27 -12.48
C TRP A 228 -20.24 -11.97 -11.73
N LYS A 229 -19.16 -12.38 -12.42
CA LYS A 229 -17.99 -13.03 -11.80
C LYS A 229 -17.33 -12.10 -10.78
N MET A 230 -17.14 -10.83 -11.14
CA MET A 230 -16.55 -9.81 -10.28
C MET A 230 -17.51 -9.40 -9.16
N THR A 231 -18.81 -9.24 -9.47
CA THR A 231 -19.84 -8.89 -8.48
C THR A 231 -19.94 -9.95 -7.39
N LEU A 232 -19.93 -11.24 -7.75
CA LEU A 232 -19.96 -12.33 -6.78
C LEU A 232 -18.68 -12.34 -5.91
N SER A 233 -17.51 -12.12 -6.52
CA SER A 233 -16.24 -12.07 -5.80
C SER A 233 -16.19 -10.88 -4.83
N LEU A 234 -16.75 -9.73 -5.21
CA LEU A 234 -16.90 -8.56 -4.34
C LEU A 234 -17.87 -8.84 -3.18
N LEU A 235 -18.98 -9.53 -3.42
CA LEU A 235 -19.91 -9.92 -2.36
C LEU A 235 -19.21 -10.82 -1.32
N VAL A 236 -18.42 -11.80 -1.78
CA VAL A 236 -17.62 -12.66 -0.89
C VAL A 236 -16.60 -11.84 -0.10
N ALA A 237 -15.91 -10.88 -0.73
CA ALA A 237 -14.98 -9.99 -0.04
C ALA A 237 -15.65 -9.24 1.12
N TRP A 238 -16.82 -8.63 0.87
CA TRP A 238 -17.59 -7.94 1.91
C TRP A 238 -18.05 -8.86 3.03
N ILE A 239 -18.52 -10.07 2.70
CA ILE A 239 -18.91 -11.06 3.72
C ILE A 239 -17.72 -11.40 4.62
N LEU A 240 -16.54 -11.64 4.04
CA LEU A 240 -15.32 -11.94 4.81
C LEU A 240 -14.91 -10.79 5.73
N VAL A 241 -14.94 -9.55 5.23
CA VAL A 241 -14.63 -8.36 6.04
C VAL A 241 -15.65 -8.18 7.18
N CYS A 242 -16.95 -8.32 6.88
CA CYS A 242 -18.00 -8.24 7.90
C CYS A 242 -17.81 -9.29 8.99
N LEU A 243 -17.52 -10.55 8.63
CA LEU A 243 -17.26 -11.62 9.59
C LEU A 243 -16.02 -11.34 10.45
N ALA A 244 -14.95 -10.80 9.86
CA ALA A 244 -13.72 -10.47 10.58
C ALA A 244 -13.93 -9.35 11.64
N VAL A 245 -14.87 -8.43 11.41
CA VAL A 245 -15.11 -7.25 12.25
C VAL A 245 -16.38 -7.35 13.12
N ILE A 246 -17.17 -8.42 13.00
CA ILE A 246 -18.52 -8.52 13.59
C ILE A 246 -18.59 -8.29 15.11
N LYS A 247 -17.54 -8.62 15.88
CA LYS A 247 -17.45 -8.34 17.34
C LYS A 247 -16.44 -7.23 17.68
N GLY A 248 -16.13 -6.36 16.72
CA GLY A 248 -15.12 -5.33 16.85
C GLY A 248 -13.75 -5.90 17.19
N ILE A 249 -13.02 -5.25 18.11
CA ILE A 249 -11.62 -5.59 18.42
C ILE A 249 -11.43 -7.02 18.95
N GLN A 250 -12.44 -7.61 19.59
CA GLN A 250 -12.35 -8.97 20.13
C GLN A 250 -12.33 -10.06 19.04
N SER A 251 -12.97 -9.81 17.89
CA SER A 251 -12.90 -10.69 16.72
C SER A 251 -11.69 -10.34 15.88
N SER A 252 -11.53 -9.04 15.56
CA SER A 252 -10.48 -8.59 14.65
C SER A 252 -9.09 -8.90 15.18
N GLY A 253 -8.83 -8.72 16.48
CA GLY A 253 -7.51 -9.03 17.05
C GLY A 253 -7.12 -10.51 16.94
N LYS A 254 -8.08 -11.43 17.01
CA LYS A 254 -7.83 -12.87 16.75
C LYS A 254 -7.50 -13.14 15.29
N VAL A 255 -8.22 -12.53 14.36
CA VAL A 255 -7.96 -12.65 12.92
C VAL A 255 -6.57 -12.09 12.57
N MET A 256 -6.16 -11.00 13.23
CA MET A 256 -4.87 -10.33 13.00
C MET A 256 -3.65 -11.20 13.28
N TYR A 257 -3.73 -12.21 14.15
CA TYR A 257 -2.64 -13.17 14.33
C TYR A 257 -2.28 -13.88 13.02
N PHE A 258 -3.31 -14.36 12.31
CA PHE A 258 -3.07 -15.01 11.03
C PHE A 258 -2.82 -13.98 9.93
N SER A 259 -3.69 -12.98 9.78
CA SER A 259 -3.63 -12.06 8.64
C SER A 259 -2.40 -11.16 8.65
N SER A 260 -1.80 -10.88 9.82
CA SER A 260 -0.59 -10.05 9.91
C SER A 260 0.69 -10.87 9.82
N LEU A 261 0.72 -12.13 10.30
CA LEU A 261 1.93 -12.97 10.29
C LEU A 261 2.08 -13.78 8.99
N PHE A 262 0.97 -14.30 8.44
CA PHE A 262 1.01 -15.14 7.25
C PHE A 262 1.67 -14.47 6.04
N PRO A 263 1.44 -13.17 5.74
CA PRO A 263 2.13 -12.49 4.64
C PRO A 263 3.66 -12.53 4.76
N TYR A 264 4.23 -12.46 5.97
CA TYR A 264 5.68 -12.55 6.17
C TYR A 264 6.23 -13.94 5.82
N VAL A 265 5.50 -14.99 6.18
CA VAL A 265 5.86 -16.37 5.80
C VAL A 265 5.87 -16.50 4.29
N VAL A 266 4.82 -16.00 3.62
CA VAL A 266 4.70 -16.03 2.15
C VAL A 266 5.81 -15.21 1.47
N LEU A 267 6.08 -13.99 1.95
CA LEU A 267 7.15 -13.14 1.42
C LEU A 267 8.52 -13.81 1.57
N PHE A 268 8.78 -14.47 2.70
CA PHE A 268 10.03 -15.21 2.89
C PHE A 268 10.13 -16.40 1.93
N CYS A 269 9.06 -17.18 1.74
CA CYS A 269 9.03 -18.27 0.75
C CYS A 269 9.26 -17.75 -0.68
N PHE A 270 8.63 -16.64 -1.05
CA PHE A 270 8.84 -16.02 -2.36
C PHE A 270 10.24 -15.44 -2.52
N LEU A 271 10.86 -14.92 -1.46
CA LEU A 271 12.24 -14.47 -1.51
C LEU A 271 13.17 -15.65 -1.80
N VAL A 272 13.05 -16.74 -1.04
CA VAL A 272 13.88 -17.94 -1.27
C VAL A 272 13.67 -18.48 -2.69
N ARG A 273 12.41 -18.60 -3.15
CA ARG A 273 12.13 -19.08 -4.50
C ARG A 273 12.65 -18.13 -5.58
N GLY A 274 12.50 -16.82 -5.39
CA GLY A 274 12.91 -15.76 -6.30
C GLY A 274 14.42 -15.71 -6.47
N LEU A 275 15.19 -15.81 -5.38
CA LEU A 275 16.65 -15.86 -5.42
C LEU A 275 17.21 -17.10 -6.13
N LEU A 276 16.43 -18.19 -6.22
CA LEU A 276 16.80 -19.40 -6.96
C LEU A 276 16.48 -19.32 -8.47
N LEU A 277 15.81 -18.26 -8.93
CA LEU A 277 15.54 -18.06 -10.36
C LEU A 277 16.77 -17.50 -11.07
N LYS A 278 16.97 -17.92 -12.33
CA LYS A 278 18.01 -17.37 -13.19
C LYS A 278 17.70 -15.89 -13.48
N GLY A 279 18.72 -15.02 -13.40
CA GLY A 279 18.54 -13.59 -13.67
C GLY A 279 17.95 -12.77 -12.51
N ALA A 280 17.68 -13.37 -11.35
CA ALA A 280 17.17 -12.65 -10.18
C ALA A 280 18.17 -11.61 -9.65
N VAL A 281 19.47 -11.90 -9.77
CA VAL A 281 20.55 -11.00 -9.33
C VAL A 281 20.55 -9.70 -10.13
N ASP A 282 20.25 -9.73 -11.43
CA ASP A 282 20.21 -8.54 -12.29
C ASP A 282 19.10 -7.59 -11.85
N GLY A 283 17.93 -8.12 -11.51
CA GLY A 283 16.83 -7.33 -10.96
C GLY A 283 17.17 -6.69 -9.61
N ILE A 284 17.81 -7.43 -8.71
CA ILE A 284 18.25 -6.89 -7.41
C ILE A 284 19.36 -5.85 -7.59
N ALA A 285 20.32 -6.09 -8.49
CA ALA A 285 21.37 -5.12 -8.82
C ALA A 285 20.76 -3.82 -9.39
N HIS A 286 19.75 -3.94 -10.26
CA HIS A 286 19.01 -2.81 -10.79
C HIS A 286 18.27 -2.05 -9.68
N MET A 287 17.68 -2.74 -8.69
CA MET A 287 17.08 -2.10 -7.51
C MET A 287 18.10 -1.23 -6.75
N PHE A 288 19.33 -1.71 -6.55
CA PHE A 288 20.33 -1.00 -5.76
C PHE A 288 21.20 -0.01 -6.54
N THR A 289 21.06 0.06 -7.86
CA THR A 289 21.81 1.01 -8.70
C THR A 289 21.18 2.40 -8.59
N PRO A 290 21.79 3.36 -7.86
CA PRO A 290 21.12 4.60 -7.53
C PRO A 290 21.27 5.63 -8.66
N LYS A 291 20.15 6.03 -9.26
CA LYS A 291 20.13 7.15 -10.23
C LYS A 291 19.98 8.47 -9.46
N LEU A 292 21.09 8.95 -8.87
CA LEU A 292 21.09 10.10 -7.94
C LEU A 292 20.51 11.40 -8.54
N GLU A 293 20.62 11.58 -9.85
CA GLU A 293 20.04 12.71 -10.58
C GLU A 293 18.52 12.82 -10.37
N LYS A 294 17.82 11.69 -10.21
CA LYS A 294 16.37 11.66 -9.95
C LYS A 294 15.99 12.30 -8.64
N MET A 295 16.86 12.33 -7.63
CA MET A 295 16.56 12.94 -6.33
C MET A 295 16.45 14.46 -6.40
N LEU A 296 16.97 15.10 -7.46
CA LEU A 296 16.82 16.54 -7.68
C LEU A 296 15.40 16.91 -8.13
N GLU A 297 14.62 15.96 -8.64
CA GLU A 297 13.26 16.18 -9.08
C GLU A 297 12.32 16.29 -7.85
N PRO A 298 11.60 17.42 -7.66
CA PRO A 298 10.69 17.59 -6.52
C PRO A 298 9.56 16.55 -6.47
N GLN A 299 9.23 15.97 -7.63
CA GLN A 299 8.24 14.91 -7.75
C GLN A 299 8.64 13.66 -6.93
N VAL A 300 9.92 13.31 -6.88
CA VAL A 300 10.41 12.14 -6.12
C VAL A 300 10.14 12.31 -4.63
N TRP A 301 10.40 13.50 -4.08
CA TRP A 301 10.13 13.82 -2.67
C TRP A 301 8.64 13.84 -2.35
N ARG A 302 7.81 14.37 -3.26
CA ARG A 302 6.36 14.35 -3.10
C ARG A 302 5.80 12.93 -3.11
N GLU A 303 6.26 12.08 -4.02
CA GLU A 303 5.84 10.67 -4.10
C GLU A 303 6.31 9.88 -2.87
N ALA A 304 7.54 10.13 -2.40
CA ALA A 304 8.06 9.54 -1.16
C ALA A 304 7.26 9.97 0.07
N ALA A 305 6.93 11.27 0.20
CA ALA A 305 6.09 11.76 1.30
C ALA A 305 4.71 11.10 1.26
N THR A 306 4.06 11.10 0.10
CA THR A 306 2.75 10.46 -0.09
C THR A 306 2.79 8.98 0.32
N GLN A 307 3.87 8.28 -0.01
CA GLN A 307 4.07 6.88 0.38
C GLN A 307 4.25 6.72 1.90
N VAL A 308 4.94 7.64 2.59
CA VAL A 308 5.07 7.60 4.07
C VAL A 308 3.70 7.75 4.74
N PHE A 309 2.90 8.74 4.33
CA PHE A 309 1.54 8.93 4.85
C PHE A 309 0.66 7.70 4.62
N PHE A 310 0.71 7.16 3.40
CA PHE A 310 -0.11 6.01 3.02
C PHE A 310 0.34 4.71 3.72
N ALA A 311 1.65 4.46 3.84
CA ALA A 311 2.19 3.24 4.45
C ALA A 311 2.04 3.20 5.97
N LEU A 312 2.04 4.35 6.65
CA LEU A 312 1.77 4.38 8.10
C LEU A 312 0.28 4.60 8.43
N GLY A 313 -0.57 4.84 7.43
CA GLY A 313 -1.99 5.12 7.63
C GLY A 313 -2.27 6.43 8.39
N LEU A 314 -1.40 7.43 8.21
CA LEU A 314 -1.48 8.73 8.90
C LEU A 314 -2.69 9.54 8.42
N GLY A 315 -3.37 10.22 9.36
CA GLY A 315 -4.52 11.07 9.09
C GLY A 315 -5.83 10.31 8.82
N PHE A 316 -5.81 8.97 8.79
CA PHE A 316 -7.00 8.15 8.59
C PHE A 316 -7.79 7.94 9.90
N GLY A 317 -7.17 8.20 11.05
CA GLY A 317 -7.79 8.03 12.36
C GLY A 317 -7.88 6.58 12.84
N GLY A 318 -7.43 5.61 12.04
CA GLY A 318 -7.32 4.20 12.43
C GLY A 318 -6.29 3.98 13.54
N VAL A 319 -5.13 4.64 13.44
CA VAL A 319 -4.06 4.61 14.45
C VAL A 319 -4.56 5.13 15.80
N ILE A 320 -5.27 6.27 15.78
CA ILE A 320 -5.94 6.86 16.95
C ILE A 320 -6.96 5.88 17.54
N ALA A 321 -7.80 5.26 16.69
CA ALA A 321 -8.81 4.32 17.14
C ALA A 321 -8.20 3.09 17.81
N PHE A 322 -7.15 2.49 17.24
CA PHE A 322 -6.49 1.31 17.83
C PHE A 322 -5.76 1.63 19.13
N SER A 323 -5.07 2.77 19.22
CA SER A 323 -4.37 3.16 20.45
C SER A 323 -5.34 3.53 21.59
N SER A 324 -6.54 4.00 21.28
CA SER A 324 -7.56 4.36 22.28
C SER A 324 -8.12 3.19 23.09
N TYR A 325 -7.88 1.95 22.65
CA TYR A 325 -8.19 0.71 23.38
C TYR A 325 -7.03 0.20 24.23
N ASN A 326 -5.89 0.88 24.21
CA ASN A 326 -4.70 0.49 24.96
C ASN A 326 -4.74 1.03 26.41
N LYS A 327 -3.91 0.45 27.28
CA LYS A 327 -3.74 0.96 28.64
C LYS A 327 -3.03 2.32 28.63
N ARG A 328 -3.33 3.18 29.61
CA ARG A 328 -2.79 4.55 29.66
C ARG A 328 -1.28 4.59 29.93
N ASP A 329 -0.77 3.62 30.68
CA ASP A 329 0.63 3.44 31.08
C ASP A 329 1.49 2.73 30.02
N ASN A 330 0.89 2.38 28.87
CA ASN A 330 1.62 1.71 27.81
C ASN A 330 2.66 2.63 27.14
N ASN A 331 3.83 2.09 26.83
CA ASN A 331 4.89 2.84 26.15
C ASN A 331 4.60 3.03 24.65
N CYS A 332 3.87 4.10 24.30
CA CYS A 332 3.56 4.44 22.92
C CYS A 332 4.76 4.95 22.10
N HIS A 333 5.86 5.40 22.74
CA HIS A 333 7.08 5.81 22.04
C HIS A 333 7.76 4.61 21.37
N PHE A 334 7.93 3.53 22.13
CA PHE A 334 8.51 2.29 21.61
C PHE A 334 7.64 1.69 20.51
N ASP A 335 6.32 1.69 20.70
CA ASP A 335 5.37 1.18 19.71
C ASP A 335 5.48 1.93 18.37
N ALA A 336 5.58 3.26 18.44
CA ALA A 336 5.68 4.10 17.25
C ALA A 336 6.92 3.77 16.42
N ALA A 337 8.07 3.66 17.09
CA ALA A 337 9.33 3.29 16.46
C ALA A 337 9.29 1.86 15.91
N LEU A 338 8.81 0.90 16.70
CA LEU A 338 8.75 -0.51 16.32
C LEU A 338 7.88 -0.72 15.07
N VAL A 339 6.64 -0.22 15.07
CA VAL A 339 5.71 -0.40 13.94
C VAL A 339 6.25 0.29 12.67
N SER A 340 6.83 1.48 12.81
CA SER A 340 7.39 2.21 11.67
C SER A 340 8.60 1.50 11.05
N ILE A 341 9.48 0.94 11.89
CA ILE A 341 10.64 0.15 11.44
C ILE A 341 10.18 -1.14 10.78
N ILE A 342 9.22 -1.87 11.37
CA ILE A 342 8.65 -3.07 10.77
C ILE A 342 8.09 -2.72 9.38
N ASN A 343 7.27 -1.67 9.28
CA ASN A 343 6.71 -1.24 8.00
C ASN A 343 7.79 -0.93 6.94
N PHE A 344 8.87 -0.25 7.32
CA PHE A 344 9.99 0.04 6.42
C PHE A 344 10.72 -1.23 5.97
N VAL A 345 11.05 -2.12 6.90
CA VAL A 345 11.71 -3.40 6.61
C VAL A 345 10.82 -4.26 5.70
N THR A 346 9.51 -4.27 5.94
CA THR A 346 8.56 -5.01 5.10
C THR A 346 8.50 -4.45 3.69
N SER A 347 8.51 -3.13 3.52
CA SER A 347 8.60 -2.49 2.20
C SER A 347 9.87 -2.90 1.45
N ILE A 348 11.03 -2.88 2.11
CA ILE A 348 12.30 -3.32 1.50
C ILE A 348 12.23 -4.80 1.13
N LEU A 349 11.77 -5.66 2.04
CA LEU A 349 11.63 -7.09 1.82
C LEU A 349 10.73 -7.40 0.62
N ALA A 350 9.56 -6.77 0.55
CA ALA A 350 8.65 -6.94 -0.57
C ALA A 350 9.25 -6.42 -1.89
N THR A 351 10.01 -5.32 -1.83
CA THR A 351 10.73 -4.79 -3.00
C THR A 351 11.78 -5.77 -3.51
N LEU A 352 12.57 -6.37 -2.62
CA LEU A 352 13.55 -7.40 -3.00
C LEU A 352 12.88 -8.59 -3.70
N VAL A 353 11.74 -9.06 -3.19
CA VAL A 353 10.97 -10.15 -3.81
C VAL A 353 10.49 -9.75 -5.21
N VAL A 354 9.90 -8.56 -5.36
CA VAL A 354 9.39 -8.08 -6.65
C VAL A 354 10.52 -7.92 -7.67
N PHE A 355 11.63 -7.28 -7.29
CA PHE A 355 12.76 -7.07 -8.20
C PHE A 355 13.47 -8.38 -8.58
N ALA A 356 13.51 -9.39 -7.69
CA ALA A 356 14.02 -10.71 -8.04
C ALA A 356 13.16 -11.39 -9.14
N VAL A 357 11.83 -11.30 -9.03
CA VAL A 357 10.90 -11.84 -10.05
C VAL A 357 10.94 -11.02 -11.34
N LEU A 358 11.06 -9.69 -11.24
CA LEU A 358 11.23 -8.81 -12.41
C LEU A 358 12.54 -9.13 -13.16
N GLY A 359 13.64 -9.38 -12.45
CA GLY A 359 14.91 -9.79 -13.05
C GLY A 359 14.81 -11.11 -13.83
N PHE A 360 14.12 -12.10 -13.27
CA PHE A 360 13.81 -13.34 -13.99
C PHE A 360 12.94 -13.08 -15.23
N LYS A 361 11.86 -12.30 -15.09
CA LYS A 361 10.96 -11.97 -16.20
C LYS A 361 11.72 -11.24 -17.32
N ALA A 362 12.54 -10.25 -16.98
CA ALA A 362 13.32 -9.48 -17.94
C ALA A 362 14.29 -10.37 -18.71
N ASN A 363 14.99 -11.29 -18.03
CA ASN A 363 15.89 -12.24 -18.69
C ASN A 363 15.14 -13.19 -19.65
N VAL A 364 13.99 -13.75 -19.23
CA VAL A 364 13.17 -14.62 -20.10
C VAL A 364 12.64 -13.87 -21.32
N MET A 365 12.17 -12.63 -21.13
CA MET A 365 11.70 -11.81 -22.25
C MET A 365 12.83 -11.43 -23.20
N ASN A 366 14.02 -11.13 -22.66
CA ASN A 366 15.20 -10.82 -23.45
C ASN A 366 15.64 -12.04 -24.29
N GLU A 367 15.68 -13.23 -23.70
CA GLU A 367 15.96 -14.49 -24.43
C GLU A 367 14.93 -14.72 -25.54
N LYS A 368 13.64 -14.49 -25.29
CA LYS A 368 12.58 -14.62 -26.30
C LYS A 368 12.79 -13.65 -27.47
N CYS A 369 13.10 -12.38 -27.17
CA CYS A 369 13.43 -11.36 -28.18
C CYS A 369 14.61 -11.81 -29.06
N VAL A 370 15.66 -12.33 -28.44
CA VAL A 370 16.85 -12.83 -29.14
C VAL A 370 16.51 -13.99 -30.08
N VAL A 371 15.69 -14.94 -29.64
CA VAL A 371 15.26 -16.08 -30.47
C VAL A 371 14.41 -15.63 -31.66
N GLU A 372 13.40 -14.78 -31.43
CA GLU A 372 12.54 -14.26 -32.50
C GLU A 372 13.34 -13.49 -33.56
N ASN A 373 14.30 -12.67 -33.13
CA ASN A 373 15.15 -11.93 -34.06
C ASN A 373 16.18 -12.84 -34.74
N ALA A 374 16.67 -13.89 -34.10
CA ALA A 374 17.52 -14.90 -34.74
C ALA A 374 16.78 -15.63 -35.86
N GLU A 375 15.51 -15.99 -35.67
CA GLU A 375 14.67 -16.60 -36.70
C GLU A 375 14.45 -15.67 -37.90
N LYS A 376 14.18 -14.38 -37.64
CA LYS A 376 14.10 -13.36 -38.71
C LYS A 376 15.41 -13.26 -39.49
N ILE A 377 16.55 -13.21 -38.80
CA ILE A 377 17.88 -13.14 -39.43
C ILE A 377 18.14 -14.39 -40.28
N LEU A 378 17.81 -15.59 -39.79
CA LEU A 378 17.89 -16.82 -40.58
C LEU A 378 17.00 -16.78 -41.82
N GLY A 379 15.79 -16.22 -41.71
CA GLY A 379 14.90 -15.98 -42.86
C GLY A 379 15.52 -15.03 -43.90
N TYR A 380 16.19 -13.96 -43.45
CA TYR A 380 16.88 -13.02 -44.34
C TYR A 380 18.15 -13.60 -44.98
N LEU A 381 18.86 -14.46 -44.27
CA LEU A 381 20.02 -15.18 -44.82
C LEU A 381 19.60 -16.19 -45.89
N ASN A 382 18.48 -16.89 -45.68
CA ASN A 382 17.95 -17.85 -46.65
C ASN A 382 17.35 -17.18 -47.89
N SER A 383 16.80 -15.98 -47.76
CA SER A 383 16.29 -15.18 -48.89
C SER A 383 17.37 -14.35 -49.60
N GLY A 384 18.61 -14.35 -49.10
CA GLY A 384 19.73 -13.62 -49.70
C GLY A 384 19.75 -12.11 -49.46
N VAL A 385 18.89 -11.61 -48.56
CA VAL A 385 18.83 -10.19 -48.15
C VAL A 385 20.04 -9.80 -47.29
N LEU A 386 20.49 -10.75 -46.45
CA LEU A 386 21.74 -10.66 -45.69
C LEU A 386 22.77 -11.69 -46.20
N SER A 387 24.03 -11.29 -46.23
CA SER A 387 25.15 -12.18 -46.54
C SER A 387 25.67 -12.86 -45.28
N ARG A 388 26.03 -14.15 -45.36
CA ARG A 388 26.58 -14.92 -44.24
C ARG A 388 27.90 -14.37 -43.69
N GLU A 389 28.61 -13.56 -44.47
CA GLU A 389 29.85 -12.90 -44.08
C GLU A 389 29.65 -11.84 -42.98
N LEU A 390 28.43 -11.34 -42.78
CA LEU A 390 28.12 -10.41 -41.69
C LEU A 390 28.01 -11.10 -40.32
N ILE A 391 28.03 -12.43 -40.27
CA ILE A 391 27.87 -13.18 -39.03
C ILE A 391 29.26 -13.52 -38.49
N PRO A 392 29.62 -13.08 -37.27
CA PRO A 392 30.86 -13.47 -36.63
C PRO A 392 31.02 -15.01 -36.58
N PRO A 393 32.22 -15.54 -36.87
CA PRO A 393 32.43 -16.97 -37.09
C PRO A 393 32.25 -17.83 -35.83
N HIS A 394 32.28 -17.24 -34.62
CA HIS A 394 32.02 -17.93 -33.36
C HIS A 394 30.53 -18.12 -33.05
N ILE A 395 29.63 -17.43 -33.76
CA ILE A 395 28.20 -17.42 -33.46
C ILE A 395 27.52 -18.66 -34.05
N ASN A 396 26.86 -19.43 -33.18
CA ASN A 396 26.05 -20.57 -33.57
C ASN A 396 24.59 -20.33 -33.19
N PHE A 397 23.70 -20.32 -34.19
CA PHE A 397 22.26 -20.09 -34.01
C PHE A 397 21.55 -21.13 -33.14
N SER A 398 22.14 -22.31 -32.90
CA SER A 398 21.55 -23.32 -32.00
C SER A 398 21.68 -22.98 -30.51
N HIS A 399 22.68 -22.17 -30.14
CA HIS A 399 22.92 -21.72 -28.77
C HIS A 399 23.32 -20.25 -28.78
N LEU A 400 22.37 -19.37 -29.10
CA LEU A 400 22.62 -17.94 -29.19
C LEU A 400 22.47 -17.28 -27.81
N SER A 401 23.54 -16.64 -27.32
CA SER A 401 23.45 -15.80 -26.13
C SER A 401 22.98 -14.38 -26.48
N ALA A 402 22.47 -13.65 -25.49
CA ALA A 402 22.12 -12.24 -25.67
C ALA A 402 23.33 -11.36 -26.06
N GLN A 403 24.54 -11.75 -25.63
CA GLN A 403 25.77 -11.04 -25.96
C GLN A 403 26.17 -11.27 -27.43
N ASP A 404 26.06 -12.52 -27.91
CA ASP A 404 26.29 -12.85 -29.32
C ASP A 404 25.31 -12.12 -30.23
N TYR A 405 24.04 -12.04 -29.81
CA TYR A 405 23.02 -11.28 -30.52
C TYR A 405 23.36 -9.79 -30.59
N SER A 406 23.79 -9.18 -29.47
CA SER A 406 24.13 -7.76 -29.43
C SER A 406 25.30 -7.42 -30.37
N GLU A 407 26.31 -8.28 -30.44
CA GLU A 407 27.42 -8.14 -31.39
C GLU A 407 26.93 -8.23 -32.84
N MET A 408 26.15 -9.26 -33.16
CA MET A 408 25.56 -9.44 -34.50
C MET A 408 24.66 -8.26 -34.88
N TYR A 409 23.82 -7.78 -33.95
CA TYR A 409 22.96 -6.61 -34.13
C TYR A 409 23.79 -5.35 -34.47
N GLY A 410 24.88 -5.12 -33.74
CA GLY A 410 25.80 -4.01 -33.98
C GLY A 410 26.44 -4.05 -35.37
N VAL A 411 26.89 -5.23 -35.81
CA VAL A 411 27.44 -5.43 -37.16
C VAL A 411 26.39 -5.19 -38.24
N ILE A 412 25.20 -5.76 -38.10
CA ILE A 412 24.12 -5.58 -39.09
C ILE A 412 23.70 -4.10 -39.18
N LYS A 413 23.61 -3.42 -38.03
CA LYS A 413 23.23 -2.01 -37.95
C LYS A 413 24.25 -1.09 -38.64
N THR A 414 25.53 -1.36 -38.47
CA THR A 414 26.61 -0.56 -39.09
C THR A 414 26.76 -0.81 -40.59
N VAL A 415 26.47 -2.02 -41.07
CA VAL A 415 26.63 -2.34 -42.50
C VAL A 415 25.40 -1.94 -43.34
N LYS A 416 24.19 -1.98 -42.76
CA LYS A 416 22.93 -1.75 -43.48
C LYS A 416 22.29 -0.39 -43.16
N GLU A 417 23.03 0.59 -42.66
CA GLU A 417 22.56 1.90 -42.15
C GLU A 417 21.22 2.39 -42.73
N ASP A 418 21.11 2.55 -44.06
CA ASP A 418 19.89 3.07 -44.74
C ASP A 418 18.68 2.11 -44.77
N ASN A 419 18.91 0.79 -44.80
CA ASN A 419 17.88 -0.24 -44.92
C ASN A 419 17.59 -0.98 -43.60
N PHE A 420 18.29 -0.62 -42.52
CA PHE A 420 18.21 -1.32 -41.24
C PHE A 420 16.79 -1.28 -40.64
N ALA A 421 16.10 -0.13 -40.75
CA ALA A 421 14.75 0.04 -40.22
C ALA A 421 13.73 -0.92 -40.88
N GLN A 422 13.98 -1.37 -42.11
CA GLN A 422 13.09 -2.30 -42.82
C GLN A 422 13.23 -3.75 -42.33
N LEU A 423 14.30 -4.07 -41.59
CA LEU A 423 14.55 -5.41 -41.07
C LEU A 423 13.74 -5.74 -39.80
N GLY A 424 13.16 -4.73 -39.13
CA GLY A 424 12.32 -4.94 -37.94
C GLY A 424 13.01 -5.73 -36.82
N LEU A 425 14.32 -5.50 -36.63
CA LEU A 425 15.13 -6.10 -35.58
C LEU A 425 15.19 -5.19 -34.36
N ASP A 426 14.82 -5.73 -33.20
CA ASP A 426 14.88 -5.04 -31.91
C ASP A 426 16.24 -5.27 -31.24
N PRO A 427 16.77 -4.28 -30.50
CA PRO A 427 18.12 -4.38 -29.91
C PRO A 427 18.24 -5.42 -28.79
N CYS A 428 17.12 -5.95 -28.26
CA CYS A 428 17.06 -6.95 -27.18
C CYS A 428 18.07 -6.67 -26.05
N VAL A 429 17.95 -5.50 -25.42
CA VAL A 429 18.80 -5.07 -24.31
C VAL A 429 18.10 -5.36 -22.99
N LEU A 430 18.78 -6.10 -22.11
CA LEU A 430 18.23 -6.49 -20.80
C LEU A 430 17.84 -5.27 -19.95
N GLU A 431 18.63 -4.20 -19.97
CA GLU A 431 18.36 -2.97 -19.23
C GLU A 431 17.06 -2.29 -19.70
N ASP A 432 16.69 -2.41 -20.98
CA ASP A 432 15.40 -1.89 -21.46
C ASP A 432 14.24 -2.72 -20.91
N GLU A 433 14.39 -4.05 -20.83
CA GLU A 433 13.39 -4.93 -20.21
C GLU A 433 13.27 -4.69 -18.69
N LEU A 434 14.37 -4.37 -18.01
CA LEU A 434 14.36 -4.01 -16.58
C LEU A 434 13.77 -2.62 -16.31
N ASN A 435 13.91 -1.68 -17.26
CA ASN A 435 13.32 -0.34 -17.15
C ASN A 435 11.84 -0.30 -17.55
N LYS A 436 11.30 -1.35 -18.21
CA LYS A 436 9.87 -1.48 -18.48
C LYS A 436 9.13 -1.70 -17.15
N ALA A 437 8.48 -0.63 -16.68
CA ALA A 437 7.66 -0.59 -15.48
C ALA A 437 6.32 -1.31 -15.64
#